data_AF-A0A959EL79-F1
#
_entry.id   AF-A0A959EL79-F1
#
_cell.length_a   1.000
_cell.length_b   1.000
_cell.length_c   1.000
_cell.angle_alpha   90.00
_cell.angle_beta   90.00
_cell.angle_gamma   90.00
#
_symmetry.space_group_name_H-M   'P 1'
#
loop_
_entity.id
_entity.type
_entity.pdbx_description
1 polymer ?
#
loop_
_entity_poly.entity_id
_entity_poly.type
_entity_poly.pdbx_seq_one_letter_code
_entity_poly.pdbx_strand_id
1 'polypeptide(L)'
;MYTKSRYSLKDLARWTRWETYLFLAIALLVTMLYEVAGLQWLRLPWTPIALVGTALAFLIGFQNNAAYGRLWEARKIWGGIV
;
A
#
# COMPACT_ATOMS: atom_id res chain seq x y z
N MET A 1 -11.96 0.11 -19.37
CA MET A 1 -12.14 0.92 -18.14
C MET A 1 -13.01 0.11 -17.19
N TYR A 2 -12.50 -0.35 -16.04
CA TYR A 2 -13.28 -1.14 -15.08
C TYR A 2 -14.35 -0.25 -14.45
N THR A 3 -15.58 -0.32 -14.95
CA THR A 3 -16.73 0.52 -14.57
C THR A 3 -17.61 -0.17 -13.52
N LYS A 4 -17.03 -0.60 -12.39
CA LYS A 4 -17.85 -1.05 -11.24
C LYS A 4 -18.10 0.13 -10.30
N SER A 5 -19.39 0.35 -9.99
CA SER A 5 -19.85 1.44 -9.09
C SER A 5 -19.37 1.27 -7.64
N ARG A 6 -19.08 0.03 -7.20
CA ARG A 6 -18.54 -0.28 -5.86
C ARG A 6 -17.52 -1.42 -5.98
N TYR A 7 -16.31 -1.21 -5.46
CA TYR A 7 -15.32 -2.27 -5.35
C TYR A 7 -15.65 -3.15 -4.15
N SER A 8 -15.85 -4.45 -4.39
CA SER A 8 -16.06 -5.41 -3.30
C SER A 8 -14.73 -5.68 -2.59
N LEU A 9 -14.77 -5.90 -1.27
CA LEU A 9 -13.59 -6.33 -0.50
C LEU A 9 -12.93 -7.58 -1.11
N LYS A 10 -13.73 -8.48 -1.71
CA LYS A 10 -13.24 -9.68 -2.40
C LYS A 10 -12.44 -9.35 -3.66
N ASP A 11 -12.86 -8.34 -4.41
CA ASP A 11 -12.17 -7.90 -5.63
C ASP A 11 -10.84 -7.22 -5.27
N LEU A 12 -10.84 -6.41 -4.20
CA LEU A 12 -9.62 -5.76 -3.69
C LEU A 12 -8.62 -6.81 -3.17
N ALA A 13 -9.09 -7.76 -2.35
CA ALA A 13 -8.24 -8.82 -1.81
C ALA A 13 -7.67 -9.74 -2.90
N ARG A 14 -8.44 -10.00 -3.97
CA ARG A 14 -7.93 -10.76 -5.12
C ARG A 14 -6.87 -9.96 -5.88
N TRP A 15 -7.02 -8.64 -5.97
CA TRP A 15 -6.06 -7.79 -6.65
C TRP A 15 -4.73 -7.70 -5.89
N THR A 16 -4.76 -7.53 -4.57
CA THR A 16 -3.57 -7.39 -3.71
C THR A 16 -3.00 -8.72 -3.19
N ARG A 17 -3.50 -9.85 -3.70
CA ARG A 17 -3.20 -11.19 -3.12
C ARG A 17 -1.72 -11.53 -3.15
N TRP A 18 -1.02 -11.15 -4.22
CA TRP A 18 0.39 -11.50 -4.40
C TRP A 18 1.28 -10.72 -3.44
N GLU A 19 1.01 -9.43 -3.32
CA GLU A 19 1.67 -8.53 -2.37
C GLU A 19 1.40 -8.98 -0.93
N THR A 20 0.15 -9.35 -0.65
CA THR A 20 -0.27 -9.81 0.68
C THR A 20 0.44 -11.10 1.06
N TYR A 21 0.50 -12.09 0.17
CA TYR A 21 1.23 -13.34 0.42
C TYR A 21 2.73 -13.12 0.59
N LEU A 22 3.33 -12.24 -0.21
CA LEU A 22 4.74 -11.90 -0.10
C LEU A 22 5.06 -11.26 1.26
N PHE A 23 4.28 -10.26 1.69
CA PHE A 23 4.50 -9.61 2.99
C PHE A 23 4.22 -10.55 4.16
N LEU A 24 3.22 -11.42 4.07
CA LEU A 24 2.96 -12.47 5.05
C LEU A 24 4.13 -13.45 5.16
N ALA A 25 4.68 -13.90 4.03
CA ALA A 25 5.82 -14.80 4.02
C ALA A 25 7.07 -14.16 4.66
N ILE A 26 7.34 -12.89 4.34
CA ILE A 26 8.44 -12.13 4.94
C ILE A 26 8.23 -11.97 6.45
N ALA A 27 7.03 -11.59 6.88
CA ALA A 27 6.72 -11.44 8.30
C ALA A 27 6.91 -12.76 9.06
N LEU A 28 6.37 -13.86 8.53
CA LEU A 28 6.51 -15.19 9.11
C LEU A 28 7.99 -15.61 9.20
N LEU A 29 8.76 -15.40 8.13
CA LEU A 29 10.18 -15.73 8.08
C LEU A 29 10.97 -14.95 9.14
N VAL A 30 10.77 -13.64 9.23
CA VAL A 30 11.47 -12.78 10.19
C VAL A 30 11.10 -13.16 11.62
N THR A 31 9.81 -13.40 11.91
CA THR A 31 9.37 -13.83 13.25
C THR A 31 9.94 -15.20 13.62
N MET A 32 9.95 -16.16 12.69
CA MET A 32 10.58 -17.47 12.91
C MET A 32 12.07 -17.35 13.22
N LEU A 33 12.82 -16.55 12.46
CA LEU A 33 14.24 -16.33 12.69
C LEU A 33 14.51 -15.64 14.05
N TYR A 34 13.61 -14.75 14.46
CA TYR A 34 13.73 -14.05 15.75
C TYR A 34 13.49 -14.99 16.94
N GLU A 35 12.38 -15.73 16.93
CA GLU A 35 11.94 -16.57 18.05
C GLU A 35 12.63 -17.95 18.09
N VAL A 36 12.75 -18.62 16.94
CA VAL A 36 13.23 -20.02 16.89
C VAL A 36 14.75 -20.08 16.76
N ALA A 37 15.35 -19.23 15.93
CA ALA A 37 16.79 -19.21 15.73
C ALA A 37 17.53 -18.30 16.74
N GLY A 38 16.81 -17.62 17.63
CA GLY A 38 17.39 -16.82 18.71
C GLY A 38 18.17 -15.59 18.24
N LEU A 39 17.86 -15.03 17.06
CA LEU A 39 18.51 -13.82 16.53
C LEU A 39 18.05 -12.53 17.25
N GLN A 40 17.92 -12.57 18.57
CA GLN A 40 17.46 -11.44 19.38
C GLN A 40 18.43 -10.24 19.36
N TRP A 41 19.69 -10.48 19.01
CA TRP A 41 20.70 -9.43 18.83
C TRP A 41 20.35 -8.49 17.67
N LEU A 42 19.56 -8.94 16.68
CA LEU A 42 19.10 -8.13 15.55
C LEU A 42 17.79 -7.40 15.87
N ARG A 43 17.69 -6.83 17.08
CA ARG A 43 16.54 -6.02 17.46
C ARG A 43 16.60 -4.67 16.76
N LEU A 44 15.68 -4.45 15.82
CA LEU A 44 15.57 -3.17 15.14
C LEU A 44 14.85 -2.14 16.02
N PRO A 45 15.35 -0.90 16.11
CA PRO A 45 14.66 0.18 16.80
C PRO A 45 13.39 0.59 16.04
N TRP A 46 12.30 0.82 16.77
CA TRP A 46 11.00 1.19 16.19
C TRP A 46 11.01 2.60 15.57
N THR A 47 11.74 3.53 16.16
CA THR A 47 11.74 4.96 15.78
C THR A 47 12.07 5.21 14.30
N PRO A 48 13.17 4.69 13.71
CA PRO A 48 13.45 4.92 12.29
C PRO A 48 12.41 4.28 11.37
N ILE A 49 11.83 3.13 11.74
CA ILE A 49 10.78 2.47 10.96
C ILE A 49 9.53 3.34 10.90
N ALA A 50 9.09 3.84 12.06
CA ALA A 50 7.93 4.73 12.16
C ALA A 50 8.15 6.05 11.41
N LEU A 51 9.37 6.62 11.49
CA LEU A 51 9.74 7.84 10.76
C LEU A 51 9.65 7.63 9.24
N VAL A 52 10.26 6.56 8.73
CA VAL A 52 10.24 6.24 7.29
C VAL A 52 8.82 5.96 6.81
N GLY A 53 8.04 5.18 7.55
CA GLY A 53 6.65 4.88 7.21
C GLY A 53 5.78 6.14 7.15
N THR A 54 5.98 7.06 8.10
CA THR A 54 5.28 8.35 8.13
C THR A 54 5.64 9.21 6.93
N ALA A 55 6.92 9.35 6.62
CA ALA A 55 7.38 10.11 5.45
C ALA A 55 6.82 9.54 4.15
N LEU A 56 6.82 8.22 3.99
CA LEU A 56 6.27 7.54 2.81
C LEU A 56 4.74 7.77 2.68
N ALA A 57 4.00 7.71 3.79
CA ALA A 57 2.56 7.96 3.78
C ALA A 57 2.22 9.39 3.31
N PHE A 58 2.98 10.40 3.75
CA PHE A 58 2.82 11.77 3.28
C PHE A 58 3.12 11.91 1.78
N LEU A 59 4.22 11.32 1.31
CA LEU A 59 4.60 11.36 -0.11
C LEU A 59 3.52 10.73 -1.00
N ILE A 60 3.01 9.55 -0.63
CA ILE A 60 1.91 8.89 -1.35
C ILE A 60 0.65 9.75 -1.30
N GLY A 61 0.36 10.40 -0.17
CA GLY A 61 -0.76 11.33 -0.04
C GLY A 61 -0.72 12.47 -1.05
N PHE A 62 0.44 13.13 -1.20
CA PHE A 62 0.63 14.18 -2.19
C PHE A 62 0.52 13.65 -3.63
N GLN A 63 1.11 12.50 -3.93
CA GLN A 63 1.02 11.88 -5.26
C GLN A 63 -0.42 11.51 -5.62
N ASN A 64 -1.17 10.93 -4.67
CA ASN A 64 -2.57 10.57 -4.88
C ASN A 64 -3.44 11.80 -5.09
N ASN A 65 -3.20 12.89 -4.36
CA ASN A 65 -3.93 14.13 -4.56
C ASN A 65 -3.70 14.70 -5.98
N ALA A 66 -2.45 14.76 -6.43
CA ALA A 66 -2.10 15.23 -7.77
C ALA A 66 -2.67 14.31 -8.88
N ALA A 67 -2.59 12.99 -8.71
CA ALA A 67 -3.15 12.02 -9.65
C ALA A 67 -4.67 12.13 -9.73
N TYR A 68 -5.35 12.27 -8.59
CA TYR A 68 -6.80 12.48 -8.53
C TYR A 68 -7.21 13.78 -9.22
N GLY A 69 -6.47 14.88 -9.00
CA GLY A 69 -6.69 16.15 -9.69
C GLY A 69 -6.66 16.02 -11.21
N ARG A 70 -5.66 15.31 -11.75
CA ARG A 70 -5.56 15.01 -13.18
C ARG A 70 -6.70 14.16 -13.72
N LEU A 71 -7.10 13.12 -12.97
CA LEU A 71 -8.24 12.28 -13.35
C LEU A 71 -9.54 13.08 -13.38
N TRP A 72 -9.72 13.99 -12.42
CA TRP A 72 -10.88 14.87 -12.35
C TRP A 72 -10.89 15.91 -13.48
N GLU A 73 -9.74 16.50 -13.81
CA GLU A 73 -9.60 17.41 -14.94
C GLU A 73 -9.98 16.74 -16.26
N ALA A 74 -9.44 15.54 -16.52
CA ALA A 74 -9.81 14.76 -17.70
C ALA A 74 -11.34 14.51 -17.74
N ARG A 75 -11.95 14.15 -16.60
CA ARG A 75 -13.40 13.94 -16.51
C ARG A 75 -14.19 15.20 -16.88
N LYS A 76 -13.77 16.39 -16.43
CA LYS A 76 -14.44 17.66 -16.77
C LYS A 76 -14.36 17.97 -18.26
N ILE A 77 -13.20 17.76 -18.89
CA ILE A 77 -13.00 17.98 -20.32
C ILE A 77 -13.92 17.05 -21.14
N TRP A 78 -13.91 15.75 -20.84
CA TRP A 78 -14.81 14.79 -21.51
C TRP A 78 -16.29 15.09 -21.26
N GLY A 79 -16.65 15.54 -20.07
CA GLY A 79 -18.02 15.93 -19.73
C GLY A 79 -18.48 17.26 -20.33
N GLY A 80 -17.58 18.08 -20.88
CA GLY A 80 -17.93 19.30 -21.63
C GLY A 80 -18.09 19.08 -23.14
N ILE A 81 -17.71 17.91 -23.65
CA ILE A 81 -17.88 17.51 -25.05
C ILE A 81 -19.26 16.88 -25.30
N VAL A 82 -19.86 16.27 -24.28
CA VAL A 82 -21.21 15.65 -24.29
C VAL A 82 -22.22 16.61 -23.70
#